data_AF-A0A7I7UH92-F1
#
_entry.id   AF-A0A7I7UH92-F1
#
_cell.length_a   1.000
_cell.length_b   1.000
_cell.length_c   1.000
_cell.angle_alpha   90.00
_cell.angle_beta   90.00
_cell.angle_gamma   90.00
#
_symmetry.space_group_name_H-M   'P 1'
#
loop_
_entity.id
_entity.type
_entity.pdbx_description
1 polymer ?
#
loop_
_entity_poly.entity_id
_entity_poly.type
_entity_poly.pdbx_seq_one_letter_code
_entity_poly.pdbx_strand_id
1 'polypeptide(L)'
;MYGITETTVHASFRPIGVADVGSVVSPIGVPLAHLGFFVLDEWLAPVPPGVAGELYVVGAGLAYGYVGRSGLSASRFVACPFGPGGQRMYRTGDVVAWDGQGQLRYLGRADEQVKIRGYRIELGEVQAALAAVAGVVQAEVIAREDRPGDKRLVGYITGDADAAEVRAVLAQRLPDYMVPAAVVAVEAMPLTVNGKLDKRALPAPEYQDVESYRAPSDAVEQILADIYAQVLGLDRVGVDESFFRTRRRQYLVDAGGRACPRRGGSCVDPVTSSPNKPWPAWPAPPPSPTSTPNPTTVPAP
;
A
#
# COMPACT_ATOMS: atom_id res chain seq x y z
N MET A 1 2.34 -3.43 -18.65
CA MET A 1 0.87 -3.29 -18.73
C MET A 1 0.45 -2.15 -17.82
N TYR A 2 -0.61 -1.45 -18.17
CA TYR A 2 -1.22 -0.43 -17.31
C TYR A 2 -2.73 -0.64 -17.30
N GLY A 3 -3.34 -0.31 -16.18
CA GLY A 3 -4.78 -0.32 -16.01
C GLY A 3 -5.15 -0.03 -14.57
N ILE A 4 -6.44 0.21 -14.40
CA ILE A 4 -7.06 0.58 -13.15
C ILE A 4 -8.34 -0.24 -12.97
N THR A 5 -8.79 -0.38 -11.73
CA THR A 5 -9.97 -1.19 -11.40
C THR A 5 -11.20 -0.75 -12.20
N GLU A 6 -11.36 0.56 -12.38
CA GLU A 6 -12.48 1.18 -13.08
C GLU A 6 -12.51 0.91 -14.58
N THR A 7 -11.42 0.37 -15.14
CA THR A 7 -11.29 0.00 -16.56
C THR A 7 -11.10 -1.50 -16.76
N THR A 8 -11.47 -2.33 -15.77
CA THR A 8 -11.38 -3.80 -15.83
C THR A 8 -9.94 -4.30 -15.98
N VAL A 9 -9.14 -4.10 -14.94
CA VAL A 9 -7.77 -4.63 -14.75
C VAL A 9 -6.71 -3.97 -15.65
N HIS A 10 -6.80 -4.16 -16.97
CA HIS A 10 -5.80 -3.67 -17.92
C HIS A 10 -6.46 -2.80 -18.97
N ALA A 11 -5.86 -1.64 -19.21
CA ALA A 11 -6.29 -0.69 -20.23
C ALA A 11 -5.30 -0.62 -21.40
N SER A 12 -4.03 -0.96 -21.18
CA SER A 12 -2.99 -0.96 -22.21
C SER A 12 -1.95 -2.06 -22.04
N PHE A 13 -1.33 -2.40 -23.16
CA PHE A 13 -0.23 -3.35 -23.26
C PHE A 13 0.91 -2.77 -24.09
N ARG A 14 2.14 -2.95 -23.63
CA ARG A 14 3.36 -2.65 -24.37
C ARG A 14 4.47 -3.62 -23.93
N PRO A 15 5.14 -4.29 -24.88
CA PRO A 15 6.38 -5.01 -24.60
C PRO A 15 7.47 -4.05 -24.12
N ILE A 16 8.21 -4.42 -23.08
CA ILE A 16 9.39 -3.68 -22.63
C ILE A 16 10.61 -4.21 -23.38
N GLY A 17 11.42 -3.32 -23.92
CA GLY A 17 12.62 -3.63 -24.67
C GLY A 17 13.90 -3.04 -24.06
N VAL A 18 15.04 -3.33 -24.67
CA VAL A 18 16.35 -2.87 -24.20
C VAL A 18 16.44 -1.34 -24.14
N ALA A 19 15.76 -0.62 -25.04
CA ALA A 19 15.74 0.84 -25.05
C ALA A 19 15.05 1.46 -23.82
N ASP A 20 14.25 0.69 -23.07
CA ASP A 20 13.61 1.16 -21.85
C ASP A 20 14.53 1.03 -20.62
N VAL A 21 15.64 0.29 -20.76
CA VAL A 21 16.61 0.08 -19.68
C VAL A 21 17.32 1.40 -19.39
N GLY A 22 17.01 1.99 -18.24
CA GLY A 22 17.56 3.30 -17.80
C GLY A 22 16.60 4.48 -17.99
N SER A 23 15.43 4.28 -18.61
CA SER A 23 14.37 5.30 -18.61
C SER A 23 13.76 5.43 -17.22
N VAL A 24 13.72 6.65 -16.68
CA VAL A 24 12.96 7.00 -15.46
C VAL A 24 11.46 7.14 -15.71
N VAL A 25 11.03 7.21 -16.98
CA VAL A 25 9.62 7.34 -17.35
C VAL A 25 9.05 5.97 -17.68
N SER A 26 7.87 5.66 -17.13
CA SER A 26 7.19 4.38 -17.34
C SER A 26 6.32 4.46 -18.60
N PRO A 27 6.69 3.79 -19.71
CA PRO A 27 5.85 3.76 -20.90
C PRO A 27 4.67 2.83 -20.66
N ILE A 28 3.47 3.38 -20.74
CA ILE A 28 2.22 2.61 -20.57
C ILE A 28 1.62 2.18 -21.91
N GLY A 29 2.14 2.68 -23.03
CA GLY A 29 1.88 2.16 -24.36
C GLY A 29 0.62 2.71 -25.02
N VAL A 30 -0.12 1.84 -25.70
CA VAL A 30 -1.35 2.17 -26.44
C VAL A 30 -2.54 1.41 -25.86
N PRO A 31 -3.78 1.92 -25.99
CA PRO A 31 -4.95 1.24 -25.46
C PRO A 31 -5.14 -0.15 -26.07
N LEU A 32 -5.78 -1.05 -25.32
CA LEU A 32 -6.29 -2.32 -25.86
C LEU A 32 -7.31 -2.05 -26.97
N ALA A 33 -7.47 -2.98 -27.91
CA ALA A 33 -8.27 -2.79 -29.12
C ALA A 33 -9.74 -2.37 -28.90
N HIS A 34 -10.31 -2.69 -27.72
CA HIS A 34 -11.70 -2.36 -27.36
C HIS A 34 -11.81 -1.09 -26.48
N LEU A 35 -10.71 -0.38 -26.29
CA LEU A 35 -10.60 0.83 -25.48
C LEU A 35 -9.99 1.97 -26.30
N GLY A 36 -10.24 3.19 -25.85
CA GLY A 36 -9.61 4.40 -26.40
C GLY A 36 -9.04 5.26 -25.28
N PHE A 37 -7.93 5.93 -25.57
CA PHE A 37 -7.27 6.88 -24.66
C PHE A 37 -7.37 8.29 -25.23
N PHE A 38 -7.79 9.22 -24.39
CA PHE A 38 -7.70 10.66 -24.64
C PHE A 38 -6.77 11.28 -23.60
N VAL A 39 -5.91 12.19 -24.04
CA VAL A 39 -5.09 13.01 -23.14
C VAL A 39 -5.62 14.43 -23.26
N LEU A 40 -6.25 14.90 -22.19
CA LEU A 40 -7.04 16.13 -22.21
C LEU A 40 -6.47 17.17 -21.23
N ASP A 41 -6.67 18.44 -21.55
CA ASP A 41 -6.45 19.55 -20.63
C ASP A 41 -7.65 19.76 -19.68
N GLU A 42 -7.58 20.83 -18.87
CA GLU A 42 -8.62 21.19 -17.90
C GLU A 42 -9.97 21.60 -18.55
N TRP A 43 -9.96 21.92 -19.84
CA TRP A 43 -11.13 22.31 -20.63
C TRP A 43 -11.71 21.13 -21.42
N LEU A 44 -11.21 19.90 -21.17
CA LEU A 44 -11.51 18.70 -21.92
C LEU A 44 -11.13 18.80 -23.41
N ALA A 45 -10.12 19.58 -23.76
CA ALA A 45 -9.58 19.63 -25.13
C ALA A 45 -8.40 18.66 -25.28
N PRO A 46 -8.28 17.93 -26.41
CA PRO A 46 -7.13 17.06 -26.66
C PRO A 46 -5.83 17.85 -26.74
N VAL A 47 -4.81 17.41 -26.00
CA VAL A 47 -3.49 18.04 -26.04
C VAL A 47 -2.61 17.47 -27.16
N PRO A 48 -1.69 18.26 -27.75
CA PRO A 48 -0.74 17.78 -28.74
C PRO A 48 0.25 16.73 -28.16
N PRO A 49 0.89 15.91 -29.02
CA PRO A 49 2.00 15.05 -28.60
C PRO A 49 3.11 15.84 -27.89
N GLY A 50 3.67 15.26 -26.83
CA GLY A 50 4.69 15.87 -25.97
C GLY A 50 4.13 16.77 -24.85
N VAL A 51 2.85 17.15 -24.91
CA VAL A 51 2.20 17.96 -23.87
C VAL A 51 1.57 17.07 -22.82
N ALA A 52 1.78 17.40 -21.55
CA ALA A 52 1.18 16.68 -20.43
C ALA A 52 -0.32 17.03 -20.30
N GLY A 53 -1.15 16.02 -20.10
CA GLY A 53 -2.57 16.17 -19.80
C GLY A 53 -3.09 14.99 -18.97
N GLU A 54 -4.35 15.06 -18.58
CA GLU A 54 -5.00 13.99 -17.82
C GLU A 54 -5.50 12.88 -18.76
N LEU A 55 -5.27 11.63 -18.38
CA LEU A 55 -5.71 10.46 -19.14
C LEU A 55 -7.19 10.17 -18.89
N TYR A 56 -7.95 10.05 -19.98
CA TYR A 56 -9.32 9.57 -20.01
C TYR A 56 -9.41 8.27 -20.82
N VAL A 57 -10.20 7.31 -20.30
CA VAL A 57 -10.40 6.00 -20.94
C VAL A 57 -11.84 5.86 -21.41
N VAL A 58 -12.05 5.38 -22.63
CA VAL A 58 -13.37 5.04 -23.19
C VAL A 58 -13.43 3.58 -23.61
N GLY A 59 -14.64 3.04 -23.75
CA GLY A 59 -14.88 1.72 -24.35
C GLY A 59 -15.48 0.69 -23.39
N ALA A 60 -15.51 -0.57 -23.84
CA ALA A 60 -16.27 -1.64 -23.19
C ALA A 60 -15.72 -2.09 -21.82
N GLY A 61 -14.51 -1.67 -21.45
CA GLY A 61 -13.90 -2.01 -20.16
C GLY A 61 -14.29 -1.09 -19.00
N LEU A 62 -15.08 -0.04 -19.24
CA LEU A 62 -15.50 0.87 -18.17
C LEU A 62 -16.47 0.20 -17.19
N ALA A 63 -16.18 0.35 -15.90
CA ALA A 63 -17.11 -0.05 -14.85
C ALA A 63 -18.42 0.75 -14.93
N TYR A 64 -19.47 0.23 -14.29
CA TYR A 64 -20.75 0.94 -14.19
C TYR A 64 -20.66 2.18 -13.29
N GLY A 65 -19.81 2.13 -12.26
CA GLY A 65 -19.59 3.20 -11.30
C GLY A 65 -19.20 2.64 -9.94
N TYR A 66 -19.28 3.48 -8.92
CA TYR A 66 -19.05 3.12 -7.53
C TYR A 66 -20.37 2.85 -6.82
N VAL A 67 -20.50 1.67 -6.21
CA VAL A 67 -21.72 1.24 -5.51
C VAL A 67 -22.10 2.23 -4.41
N GLY A 68 -23.34 2.72 -4.43
CA GLY A 68 -23.86 3.67 -3.44
C GLY A 68 -23.23 5.07 -3.47
N ARG A 69 -22.39 5.38 -4.46
CA ARG A 69 -21.63 6.65 -4.55
C ARG A 69 -21.88 7.34 -5.89
N SER A 70 -23.12 7.77 -6.11
CA SER A 70 -23.57 8.39 -7.36
C SER A 70 -22.80 9.67 -7.69
N GLY A 71 -22.55 10.54 -6.70
CA GLY A 71 -21.78 11.77 -6.90
C GLY A 71 -20.35 11.51 -7.40
N LEU A 72 -19.64 10.57 -6.76
CA LEU A 72 -18.30 10.16 -7.18
C LEU A 72 -18.31 9.46 -8.54
N SER A 73 -19.34 8.65 -8.81
CA SER A 73 -19.51 8.01 -10.10
C SER A 73 -19.70 9.04 -11.21
N ALA A 74 -20.56 10.05 -11.00
CA ALA A 74 -20.80 11.11 -11.97
C ALA A 74 -19.57 12.01 -12.18
N SER A 75 -18.75 12.23 -11.15
CA SER A 75 -17.53 13.05 -11.27
C SER A 75 -16.37 12.34 -11.98
N ARG A 76 -16.37 11.00 -12.02
CA ARG A 76 -15.30 10.21 -12.65
C ARG A 76 -15.71 9.56 -13.98
N PHE A 77 -16.97 9.12 -14.12
CA PHE A 77 -17.52 8.54 -15.35
C PHE A 77 -18.36 9.59 -16.09
N VAL A 78 -17.67 10.50 -16.78
CA VAL A 78 -18.26 11.67 -17.44
C VAL A 78 -18.69 11.36 -18.88
N ALA A 79 -19.50 12.23 -19.49
CA ALA A 79 -19.87 12.09 -20.90
C ALA A 79 -18.64 12.26 -21.81
N CYS A 80 -18.52 11.41 -22.83
CA CYS A 80 -17.46 11.51 -23.83
C CYS A 80 -17.89 12.41 -24.98
N PRO A 81 -17.21 13.55 -25.26
CA PRO A 81 -17.56 14.44 -26.36
C PRO A 81 -17.00 13.98 -27.72
N PHE A 82 -16.14 12.95 -27.74
CA PHE A 82 -15.38 12.53 -28.94
C PHE A 82 -15.92 11.29 -29.64
N GLY A 83 -17.04 10.75 -29.14
CA GLY A 83 -17.65 9.53 -29.66
C GLY A 83 -19.13 9.72 -30.04
N PRO A 84 -19.78 8.64 -30.51
CA PRO A 84 -21.23 8.57 -30.64
C PRO A 84 -21.94 9.05 -29.36
N GLY A 85 -23.07 9.72 -29.52
CA GLY A 85 -23.87 10.21 -28.39
C GLY A 85 -24.18 9.12 -27.37
N GLY A 86 -24.04 9.45 -26.09
CA GLY A 86 -24.31 8.53 -24.97
C GLY A 86 -23.12 7.72 -24.48
N GLN A 87 -21.93 7.84 -25.09
CA GLN A 87 -20.72 7.23 -24.54
C GLN A 87 -20.22 7.95 -23.29
N ARG A 88 -19.64 7.17 -22.37
CA ARG A 88 -18.96 7.66 -21.17
C ARG A 88 -17.44 7.51 -21.33
N MET A 89 -16.70 8.40 -20.67
CA MET A 89 -15.26 8.28 -20.46
C MET A 89 -14.96 8.29 -18.96
N TYR A 90 -13.95 7.53 -18.55
CA TYR A 90 -13.47 7.50 -17.18
C TYR A 90 -12.24 8.40 -17.02
N ARG A 91 -12.35 9.36 -16.10
CA ARG A 91 -11.30 10.30 -15.69
C ARG A 91 -10.33 9.64 -14.72
N THR A 92 -9.13 9.29 -15.18
CA THR A 92 -8.23 8.42 -14.41
C THR A 92 -7.53 9.11 -13.24
N GLY A 93 -7.35 10.42 -13.28
CA GLY A 93 -6.45 11.15 -12.39
C GLY A 93 -4.98 10.97 -12.73
N ASP A 94 -4.61 10.21 -13.77
CA ASP A 94 -3.22 10.04 -14.19
C ASP A 94 -2.81 11.14 -15.17
N VAL A 95 -1.63 11.72 -14.96
CA VAL A 95 -1.02 12.70 -15.88
C VAL A 95 -0.07 11.96 -16.80
N VAL A 96 -0.27 12.15 -18.10
CA VAL A 96 0.43 11.41 -19.16
C VAL A 96 0.78 12.33 -20.33
N ALA A 97 1.68 11.89 -21.21
CA ALA A 97 1.93 12.55 -22.48
C ALA A 97 2.21 11.50 -23.58
N TRP A 98 1.72 11.76 -24.79
CA TRP A 98 2.11 11.00 -25.98
C TRP A 98 3.53 11.37 -26.38
N ASP A 99 4.34 10.40 -26.75
CA ASP A 99 5.64 10.67 -27.34
C ASP A 99 5.61 10.68 -28.87
N GLY A 100 6.75 11.03 -29.48
CA GLY A 100 6.89 11.07 -30.95
C GLY A 100 6.76 9.72 -31.65
N GLN A 101 6.64 8.61 -30.90
CA GLN A 101 6.42 7.26 -31.43
C GLN A 101 4.97 6.79 -31.18
N GLY A 102 4.09 7.69 -30.74
CA GLY A 102 2.70 7.35 -30.42
C GLY A 102 2.57 6.43 -29.21
N GLN A 103 3.56 6.41 -28.31
CA GLN A 103 3.49 5.68 -27.05
C GLN A 103 3.13 6.63 -25.92
N LEU A 104 2.22 6.19 -25.05
CA LEU A 104 1.82 6.98 -23.90
C LEU A 104 2.82 6.79 -22.76
N ARG A 105 3.27 7.91 -22.18
CA ARG A 105 4.21 7.97 -21.06
C ARG A 105 3.49 8.42 -19.80
N TYR A 106 3.65 7.67 -18.72
CA TYR A 106 3.11 8.05 -17.41
C TYR A 106 4.03 9.05 -16.71
N LEU A 107 3.48 10.19 -16.30
CA LEU A 107 4.21 11.29 -15.67
C LEU A 107 3.87 11.45 -14.17
N GLY A 108 2.69 11.00 -13.75
CA GLY A 108 2.28 11.08 -12.35
C GLY A 108 0.77 11.06 -12.16
N ARG A 109 0.32 11.59 -11.03
CA ARG A 109 -1.09 11.78 -10.67
C ARG A 109 -1.42 13.27 -10.61
N ALA A 110 -2.63 13.62 -11.03
CA ALA A 110 -3.21 14.95 -10.85
C ALA A 110 -3.84 15.10 -9.46
N ASP A 111 -4.20 13.98 -8.82
CA ASP A 111 -4.72 13.92 -7.46
C ASP A 111 -3.71 13.36 -6.46
N GLU A 112 -4.11 13.29 -5.19
CA GLU A 112 -3.24 12.90 -4.08
C GLU A 112 -3.09 11.38 -3.91
N GLN A 113 -3.48 10.58 -4.89
CA GLN A 113 -3.34 9.14 -4.79
C GLN A 113 -1.88 8.70 -4.87
N VAL A 114 -1.49 7.73 -4.05
CA VAL A 114 -0.11 7.24 -3.98
C VAL A 114 -0.04 5.73 -4.16
N LYS A 115 1.08 5.26 -4.72
CA LYS A 115 1.46 3.84 -4.73
C LYS A 115 2.53 3.59 -3.68
N ILE A 116 2.22 2.78 -2.69
CA ILE A 116 3.15 2.40 -1.60
C ILE A 116 3.20 0.89 -1.51
N ARG A 117 4.38 0.31 -1.76
CA ARG A 117 4.62 -1.14 -1.67
C ARG A 117 3.63 -1.98 -2.50
N GLY A 118 3.20 -1.46 -3.65
CA GLY A 118 2.23 -2.10 -4.55
C GLY A 118 0.76 -1.78 -4.26
N TYR A 119 0.46 -1.18 -3.11
CA TYR A 119 -0.90 -0.75 -2.77
C TYR A 119 -1.21 0.62 -3.35
N ARG A 120 -2.41 0.73 -3.93
CA ARG A 120 -3.00 1.98 -4.39
C ARG A 120 -3.77 2.58 -3.21
N ILE A 121 -3.30 3.71 -2.68
CA ILE A 121 -3.83 4.32 -1.47
C ILE A 121 -4.33 5.72 -1.79
N GLU A 122 -5.58 5.99 -1.44
CA GLU A 122 -6.18 7.33 -1.49
C GLU A 122 -5.86 8.05 -0.19
N LEU A 123 -5.00 9.07 -0.22
CA LEU A 123 -4.60 9.79 1.00
C LEU A 123 -5.80 10.43 1.72
N GLY A 124 -6.78 10.91 0.95
CA GLY A 124 -8.01 11.49 1.50
C GLY A 124 -8.85 10.51 2.32
N GLU A 125 -8.78 9.20 2.06
CA GLU A 125 -9.47 8.18 2.87
C GLU A 125 -8.83 8.06 4.26
N VAL A 126 -7.50 7.99 4.29
CA VAL A 126 -6.73 7.95 5.54
C VAL A 126 -6.89 9.27 6.32
N GLN A 127 -6.90 10.40 5.62
CA GLN A 127 -7.14 11.72 6.19
C GLN A 127 -8.53 11.85 6.81
N ALA A 128 -9.57 11.38 6.13
CA ALA A 128 -10.92 11.36 6.67
C ALA A 128 -11.03 10.47 7.92
N ALA A 129 -10.33 9.33 7.92
CA ALA A 129 -10.28 8.45 9.08
C ALA A 129 -9.56 9.10 10.28
N LEU A 130 -8.47 9.85 10.04
CA LEU A 130 -7.78 10.65 11.06
C LEU A 130 -8.68 11.73 11.63
N ALA A 131 -9.32 12.51 10.75
CA ALA A 131 -10.20 13.61 11.14
C ALA A 131 -11.44 13.15 11.93
N ALA A 132 -11.80 11.86 11.83
CA ALA A 132 -12.91 11.26 12.58
C ALA A 132 -12.53 10.80 14.00
N VAL A 133 -11.29 10.97 14.43
CA VAL A 133 -10.85 10.65 15.80
C VAL A 133 -11.12 11.85 16.71
N ALA A 134 -11.68 11.61 17.89
CA ALA A 134 -11.99 12.66 18.85
C ALA A 134 -10.72 13.42 19.28
N GLY A 135 -10.81 14.74 19.38
CA GLY A 135 -9.69 15.62 19.72
C GLY A 135 -8.85 16.06 18.52
N VAL A 136 -9.06 15.49 17.32
CA VAL A 136 -8.41 15.97 16.08
C VAL A 136 -9.21 17.15 15.52
N VAL A 137 -8.53 18.28 15.26
CA VAL A 137 -9.12 19.50 14.69
C VAL A 137 -8.86 19.59 13.19
N GLN A 138 -7.62 19.34 12.77
CA GLN A 138 -7.24 19.20 11.36
C GLN A 138 -6.40 17.94 11.20
N ALA A 139 -6.51 17.30 10.03
CA ALA A 139 -5.70 16.15 9.66
C ALA A 139 -5.21 16.28 8.23
N GLU A 140 -3.96 15.91 7.99
CA GLU A 140 -3.34 15.85 6.67
C GLU A 140 -2.52 14.57 6.56
N VAL A 141 -2.54 13.91 5.39
CA VAL A 141 -1.76 12.69 5.16
C VAL A 141 -0.89 12.89 3.95
N ILE A 142 0.38 12.56 4.08
CA ILE A 142 1.32 12.60 2.96
C ILE A 142 2.04 11.26 2.84
N ALA A 143 2.49 10.96 1.61
CA ALA A 143 3.49 9.94 1.40
C ALA A 143 4.88 10.60 1.42
N ARG A 144 5.68 10.27 2.43
CA ARG A 144 7.07 10.72 2.57
C ARG A 144 8.04 9.62 2.18
N GLU A 145 9.19 10.02 1.67
CA GLU A 145 10.31 9.14 1.35
C GLU A 145 11.57 9.73 1.96
N ASP A 146 11.78 9.45 3.26
CA ASP A 146 12.94 9.97 4.01
C ASP A 146 14.22 9.18 3.72
N ARG A 147 14.08 7.95 3.21
CA ARG A 147 15.16 7.09 2.74
C ARG A 147 14.84 6.65 1.30
N PRO A 148 15.79 6.66 0.35
CA PRO A 148 15.54 6.25 -1.03
C PRO A 148 14.88 4.87 -1.13
N GLY A 149 13.75 4.79 -1.82
CA GLY A 149 12.95 3.59 -2.03
C GLY A 149 12.00 3.21 -0.88
N ASP A 150 12.02 3.89 0.26
CA ASP A 150 11.15 3.59 1.41
C ASP A 150 10.09 4.68 1.59
N LYS A 151 9.15 4.71 0.66
CA LYS A 151 7.97 5.58 0.76
C LYS A 151 7.01 5.05 1.84
N ARG A 152 6.61 5.92 2.76
CA ARG A 152 5.74 5.65 3.91
C ARG A 152 4.64 6.70 4.02
N LEU A 153 3.51 6.32 4.59
CA LEU A 153 2.45 7.26 4.97
C LEU A 153 2.80 7.93 6.30
N VAL A 154 2.58 9.24 6.37
CA VAL A 154 2.71 10.03 7.60
C VAL A 154 1.45 10.87 7.75
N GLY A 155 0.81 10.78 8.90
CA GLY A 155 -0.32 11.62 9.28
C GLY A 155 0.16 12.80 10.11
N TYR A 156 -0.38 13.99 9.85
CA TYR A 156 -0.19 15.17 10.66
C TYR A 156 -1.55 15.57 11.22
N ILE A 157 -1.60 15.93 12.50
CA ILE A 157 -2.82 16.35 13.17
C ILE A 157 -2.59 17.64 13.97
N THR A 158 -3.65 18.43 14.12
CA THR A 158 -3.74 19.49 15.12
C THR A 158 -4.84 19.15 16.13
N GLY A 159 -4.81 19.78 17.30
CA GLY A 159 -5.78 19.56 18.38
C GLY A 159 -5.17 18.85 19.60
N ASP A 160 -6.04 18.33 20.46
CA ASP A 160 -5.68 17.76 21.76
C ASP A 160 -5.53 16.23 21.74
N ALA A 161 -5.73 15.60 20.58
CA ALA A 161 -5.63 14.15 20.44
C ALA A 161 -4.18 13.66 20.57
N ASP A 162 -3.99 12.57 21.32
CA ASP A 162 -2.69 11.90 21.39
C ASP A 162 -2.38 11.14 20.09
N ALA A 163 -1.20 11.41 19.51
CA ALA A 163 -0.82 10.86 18.21
C ALA A 163 -0.67 9.33 18.23
N ALA A 164 -0.23 8.74 19.34
CA ALA A 164 -0.08 7.30 19.46
C ALA A 164 -1.45 6.60 19.56
N GLU A 165 -2.37 7.16 20.34
CA GLU A 165 -3.75 6.68 20.45
C GLU A 165 -4.51 6.79 19.13
N VAL A 166 -4.38 7.92 18.42
CA VAL A 166 -4.96 8.13 17.08
C VAL A 166 -4.52 7.03 16.11
N ARG A 167 -3.22 6.71 16.09
CA ARG A 167 -2.68 5.64 15.24
C ARG A 167 -3.25 4.27 15.61
N ALA A 168 -3.41 3.98 16.90
CA ALA A 168 -3.99 2.72 17.37
C ALA A 168 -5.47 2.59 16.95
N VAL A 169 -6.25 3.67 17.02
CA VAL A 169 -7.65 3.72 16.55
C VAL A 169 -7.72 3.46 15.04
N LEU A 170 -6.84 4.06 14.25
CA LEU A 170 -6.78 3.81 12.80
C LEU A 170 -6.51 2.35 12.46
N ALA A 171 -5.61 1.69 13.20
CA ALA A 171 -5.28 0.28 12.97
C ALA A 171 -6.47 -0.67 13.19
N GLN A 172 -7.50 -0.24 13.92
CA GLN A 172 -8.75 -1.00 14.09
C GLN A 172 -9.77 -0.76 12.97
N ARG A 173 -9.61 0.32 12.20
CA ARG A 173 -10.60 0.78 11.21
C ARG A 173 -10.14 0.64 9.76
N LEU A 174 -8.83 0.71 9.54
CA LEU A 174 -8.22 0.68 8.22
C LEU A 174 -7.39 -0.60 8.04
N PRO A 175 -7.24 -1.09 6.80
CA PRO A 175 -6.25 -2.11 6.49
C PRO A 175 -4.84 -1.65 6.88
N ASP A 176 -3.99 -2.57 7.36
CA ASP A 176 -2.63 -2.30 7.83
C ASP A 176 -1.78 -1.43 6.89
N TYR A 177 -1.93 -1.60 5.57
CA TYR A 177 -1.16 -0.86 4.58
C TYR A 177 -1.59 0.61 4.42
N MET A 178 -2.78 0.98 4.91
CA MET A 178 -3.29 2.36 4.93
C MET A 178 -3.00 3.08 6.24
N VAL A 179 -2.63 2.35 7.30
CA VAL A 179 -2.29 2.96 8.60
C VAL A 179 -0.98 3.74 8.46
N PRO A 180 -0.95 5.04 8.83
CA PRO A 180 0.28 5.83 8.81
C PRO A 180 1.40 5.17 9.62
N ALA A 181 2.62 5.22 9.08
CA ALA A 181 3.81 4.75 9.77
C ALA A 181 4.11 5.59 11.01
N ALA A 182 3.74 6.88 10.99
CA ALA A 182 3.78 7.80 12.10
C ALA A 182 2.60 8.77 12.02
N VAL A 183 2.15 9.24 13.19
CA VAL A 183 1.23 10.38 13.34
C VAL A 183 1.99 11.44 14.12
N VAL A 184 1.99 12.69 13.65
CA VAL A 184 2.73 13.80 14.24
C VAL A 184 1.74 14.90 14.61
N ALA A 185 1.71 15.26 15.89
CA ALA A 185 0.97 16.44 16.34
C ALA A 185 1.78 17.70 16.00
N VAL A 186 1.12 18.68 15.38
CA VAL A 186 1.67 20.00 15.08
C VAL A 186 0.75 21.07 15.65
N GLU A 187 1.30 22.21 16.06
CA GLU A 187 0.49 23.31 16.59
C GLU A 187 -0.44 23.90 15.52
N ALA A 188 0.05 24.01 14.28
CA ALA A 188 -0.72 24.49 13.14
C ALA A 188 -0.21 23.85 11.84
N MET A 189 -1.12 23.64 10.88
CA MET A 189 -0.74 23.18 9.55
C MET A 189 0.02 24.29 8.81
N PRO A 190 1.24 24.03 8.30
CA PRO A 190 1.98 25.03 7.54
C PRO A 190 1.30 25.23 6.20
N LEU A 191 0.94 26.47 5.89
CA LEU A 191 0.30 26.84 4.63
C LEU A 191 1.23 27.72 3.79
N THR A 192 1.21 27.52 2.48
CA THR A 192 1.76 28.44 1.49
C THR A 192 0.99 29.76 1.49
N VAL A 193 1.55 30.79 0.85
CA VAL A 193 0.89 32.11 0.66
C VAL A 193 -0.49 32.02 -0.02
N ASN A 194 -0.76 30.93 -0.74
CA ASN A 194 -2.04 30.67 -1.42
C ASN A 194 -3.01 29.83 -0.56
N GLY A 195 -2.70 29.59 0.72
CA GLY A 195 -3.53 28.83 1.64
C GLY A 195 -3.51 27.31 1.43
N LYS A 196 -2.63 26.78 0.57
CA LYS A 196 -2.42 25.33 0.41
C LYS A 196 -1.40 24.79 1.39
N LEU A 197 -1.51 23.53 1.81
CA LEU A 197 -0.53 22.85 2.67
C LEU A 197 0.89 22.93 2.07
N ASP A 198 1.83 23.46 2.84
CA ASP A 198 3.25 23.43 2.51
C ASP A 198 3.87 22.12 3.01
N LYS A 199 3.87 21.10 2.14
CA LYS A 199 4.41 19.77 2.45
C LYS A 199 5.90 19.78 2.80
N ARG A 200 6.66 20.82 2.41
CA ARG A 200 8.10 20.93 2.69
C ARG A 200 8.38 21.48 4.08
N ALA A 201 7.47 22.28 4.62
CA ALA A 201 7.55 22.84 5.96
C ALA A 201 7.08 21.86 7.05
N LEU A 202 6.53 20.70 6.67
CA LEU A 202 6.08 19.69 7.62
C LEU A 202 7.29 19.01 8.32
N PRO A 203 7.26 18.90 9.66
CA PRO A 203 8.35 18.31 10.42
C PRO A 203 8.55 16.84 10.05
N ALA A 204 9.79 16.38 10.11
CA ALA A 204 10.08 14.96 9.94
C ALA A 204 9.49 14.16 11.11
N PRO A 205 8.76 13.07 10.86
CA PRO A 205 8.37 12.18 11.93
C PRO A 205 9.63 11.55 12.53
N GLU A 206 9.72 11.54 13.84
CA GLU A 206 10.56 10.57 14.52
C GLU A 206 9.86 9.23 14.35
N TYR A 207 10.36 8.44 13.39
CA TYR A 207 9.99 7.04 13.37
C TYR A 207 10.52 6.48 14.68
N GLN A 208 9.62 6.24 15.63
CA GLN A 208 9.88 5.24 16.65
C GLN A 208 10.13 3.98 15.85
N ASP A 209 11.40 3.69 15.61
CA ASP A 209 11.79 2.42 15.10
C ASP A 209 11.12 1.43 16.06
N VAL A 210 10.21 0.62 15.53
CA VAL A 210 9.74 -0.62 16.19
C VAL A 210 10.91 -1.63 16.25
N GLU A 211 12.14 -1.11 16.41
CA GLU A 211 13.39 -1.72 16.82
C GLU A 211 13.68 -1.36 18.29
N SER A 212 12.72 -0.80 19.04
CA SER A 212 12.74 -0.93 20.49
C SER A 212 12.56 -2.42 20.80
N TYR A 213 13.68 -3.12 20.87
CA TYR A 213 13.71 -4.49 21.34
C TYR A 213 13.00 -4.53 22.70
N ARG A 214 11.79 -5.09 22.72
CA ARG A 214 11.13 -5.47 23.96
C ARG A 214 11.60 -6.86 24.32
N ALA A 215 12.22 -6.98 25.50
CA ALA A 215 12.57 -8.28 26.03
C ALA A 215 11.30 -9.08 26.33
N PRO A 216 11.32 -10.40 26.11
CA PRO A 216 10.34 -11.29 26.71
C PRO A 216 10.19 -11.01 28.20
N SER A 217 8.96 -10.79 28.64
CA SER A 217 8.61 -10.51 30.04
C SER A 217 8.13 -11.75 30.80
N ASP A 218 7.76 -12.80 30.07
CA ASP A 218 7.36 -14.09 30.63
C ASP A 218 7.95 -15.28 29.86
N ALA A 219 7.73 -16.48 30.40
CA ALA A 219 8.25 -17.73 29.83
C ALA A 219 7.67 -18.06 28.44
N VAL A 220 6.44 -17.63 28.16
CA VAL A 220 5.77 -17.88 26.88
C VAL A 220 6.37 -16.98 25.80
N GLU A 221 6.51 -15.68 26.08
CA GLU A 221 7.19 -14.73 25.20
C GLU A 221 8.63 -15.14 24.93
N GLN A 222 9.33 -15.72 25.92
CA GLN A 222 10.72 -16.17 25.77
C GLN A 222 10.81 -17.34 24.80
N ILE A 223 9.97 -18.36 24.98
CA ILE A 223 9.90 -19.52 24.08
C ILE A 223 9.56 -19.08 22.66
N LEU A 224 8.59 -18.16 22.50
CA LEU A 224 8.19 -17.67 21.18
C LEU A 224 9.29 -16.85 20.49
N ALA A 225 9.97 -15.96 21.23
CA ALA A 225 11.07 -15.16 20.71
C ALA A 225 12.25 -16.06 20.27
N ASP A 226 12.57 -17.11 21.03
CA ASP A 226 13.64 -18.06 20.72
C ASP A 226 13.30 -18.89 19.47
N ILE A 227 12.06 -19.37 19.34
CA ILE A 227 11.60 -20.08 18.14
C ILE A 227 11.66 -19.15 16.92
N TYR A 228 11.25 -17.89 17.06
CA TYR A 228 11.31 -16.90 15.98
C TYR A 228 12.75 -16.62 15.56
N ALA A 229 13.66 -16.44 16.52
CA ALA A 229 15.09 -16.25 16.26
C ALA A 229 15.68 -17.43 15.49
N GLN A 230 15.35 -18.67 15.89
CA GLN A 230 15.80 -19.89 15.21
C GLN A 230 15.27 -19.99 13.78
N VAL A 231 13.97 -19.75 13.56
CA VAL A 231 13.35 -19.86 12.23
C VAL A 231 13.84 -18.75 11.28
N LEU A 232 14.15 -17.57 11.82
CA LEU A 232 14.64 -16.43 11.05
C LEU A 232 16.17 -16.41 10.93
N GLY A 233 16.91 -17.29 11.64
CA GLY A 233 18.37 -17.29 11.65
C GLY A 233 18.96 -15.99 12.23
N LEU A 234 18.32 -15.44 13.25
CA LEU A 234 18.76 -14.22 13.94
C LEU A 234 19.26 -14.55 15.34
N ASP A 235 20.21 -13.73 15.80
CA ASP A 235 20.78 -13.86 17.15
C ASP A 235 19.75 -13.48 18.24
N ARG A 236 18.77 -12.62 17.89
CA ARG A 236 17.73 -12.12 18.80
C ARG A 236 16.53 -11.57 18.03
N VAL A 237 15.33 -11.72 18.57
CA VAL A 237 14.07 -11.13 18.06
C VAL A 237 13.32 -10.47 19.21
N GLY A 238 12.84 -9.25 19.02
CA GLY A 238 12.02 -8.55 20.02
C GLY A 238 10.57 -9.06 20.02
N VAL A 239 9.87 -9.01 21.16
CA VAL A 239 8.49 -9.56 21.24
C VAL A 239 7.53 -8.85 20.28
N ASP A 240 7.71 -7.55 20.07
CA ASP A 240 6.85 -6.74 19.19
C ASP A 240 7.33 -6.75 17.73
N GLU A 241 8.33 -7.59 17.41
CA GLU A 241 8.93 -7.68 16.09
C GLU A 241 8.14 -8.64 15.18
N SER A 242 7.58 -8.10 14.10
CA SER A 242 6.82 -8.90 13.14
C SER A 242 7.70 -9.90 12.36
N PHE A 243 7.42 -11.19 12.51
CA PHE A 243 8.05 -12.30 11.78
C PHE A 243 8.19 -12.06 10.26
N PHE A 244 7.11 -11.61 9.62
CA PHE A 244 7.05 -11.42 8.17
C PHE A 244 7.82 -10.20 7.68
N ARG A 245 7.98 -9.18 8.55
CA ARG A 245 8.81 -8.01 8.26
C ARG A 245 10.29 -8.37 8.34
N THR A 246 10.67 -9.21 9.30
CA THR A 246 12.05 -9.59 9.56
C THR A 246 12.61 -10.55 8.50
N ARG A 247 11.81 -11.49 7.96
CA ARG A 247 12.21 -12.30 6.78
C ARG A 247 12.60 -11.48 5.56
N ARG A 248 11.94 -10.32 5.31
CA ARG A 248 12.26 -9.47 4.14
C ARG A 248 13.66 -8.85 4.20
N ARG A 249 14.27 -8.74 5.38
CA ARG A 249 15.62 -8.15 5.55
C ARG A 249 16.77 -9.14 5.29
N GLN A 250 16.50 -10.44 5.23
CA GLN A 250 17.54 -11.47 5.16
C GLN A 250 18.07 -11.71 3.76
N TYR A 251 17.33 -11.32 2.72
CA TYR A 251 17.68 -11.53 1.33
C TYR A 251 17.87 -10.20 0.58
N LEU A 252 18.99 -10.06 -0.12
CA LEU A 252 19.21 -9.05 -1.17
C LEU A 252 18.77 -9.65 -2.50
N VAL A 253 18.15 -8.85 -3.36
CA VAL A 253 17.91 -9.25 -4.75
C VAL A 253 19.11 -8.83 -5.58
N ASP A 254 19.78 -9.77 -6.24
CA ASP A 254 20.89 -9.44 -7.15
C ASP A 254 20.38 -8.83 -8.46
N ALA A 255 21.29 -8.32 -9.29
CA ALA A 255 20.95 -7.72 -10.60
C ALA A 255 20.26 -8.70 -11.58
N GLY A 256 20.24 -10.00 -11.26
CA GLY A 256 19.54 -11.05 -12.01
C GLY A 256 18.21 -11.48 -11.40
N GLY A 257 17.73 -10.82 -10.33
CA GLY A 257 16.43 -11.13 -9.72
C GLY A 257 16.44 -12.28 -8.70
N ARG A 258 17.61 -12.78 -8.28
CA ARG A 258 17.70 -13.89 -7.32
C ARG A 258 17.74 -13.40 -5.89
N ALA A 259 17.12 -14.17 -4.98
CA ALA A 259 17.15 -13.89 -3.55
C ALA A 259 18.46 -14.45 -2.93
N CYS A 260 19.35 -13.56 -2.50
CA CYS A 260 20.66 -13.88 -1.92
C CYS A 260 20.68 -13.60 -0.41
N PRO A 261 20.99 -14.57 0.45
CA PRO A 261 21.15 -14.35 1.89
C PRO A 261 22.27 -13.34 2.18
N ARG A 262 22.03 -12.37 3.07
CA ARG A 262 23.04 -11.36 3.45
C ARG A 262 24.26 -11.90 4.20
N ARG A 263 24.14 -13.04 4.89
CA ARG A 263 25.22 -13.67 5.67
C ARG A 263 25.82 -14.90 4.96
N GLY A 264 26.16 -14.75 3.67
CA GLY A 264 26.91 -15.76 2.92
C GLY A 264 26.17 -17.08 2.74
N GLY A 265 25.36 -17.16 1.69
CA GLY A 265 24.72 -18.39 1.21
C GLY A 265 24.44 -18.30 -0.29
N SER A 266 24.20 -19.42 -0.96
CA SER A 266 23.88 -19.42 -2.39
C SER A 266 22.56 -18.70 -2.66
N CYS A 267 22.52 -17.89 -3.71
CA CYS A 267 21.31 -17.24 -4.17
C CYS A 267 20.35 -18.29 -4.77
N VAL A 268 19.06 -18.17 -4.49
CA VAL A 268 18.03 -19.11 -4.94
C VAL A 268 17.03 -18.45 -5.89
N ASP A 269 16.61 -19.20 -6.91
CA ASP A 269 15.57 -18.79 -7.86
C ASP A 269 14.18 -18.91 -7.22
N PRO A 270 13.33 -17.88 -7.30
CA PRO A 270 12.10 -17.82 -6.51
C PRO A 270 10.93 -18.71 -7.00
N VAL A 271 11.16 -19.72 -7.84
CA VAL A 271 10.07 -20.43 -8.56
C VAL A 271 9.58 -21.72 -7.87
N THR A 272 10.13 -22.14 -6.73
CA THR A 272 9.70 -23.41 -6.08
C THR A 272 9.24 -23.25 -4.63
N SER A 273 8.28 -22.36 -4.36
CA SER A 273 7.37 -22.58 -3.22
C SER A 273 6.04 -21.87 -3.41
N SER A 274 4.96 -22.66 -3.47
CA SER A 274 3.58 -22.19 -3.61
C SER A 274 3.14 -21.44 -2.34
N PRO A 275 2.55 -20.22 -2.44
CA PRO A 275 2.23 -19.40 -1.28
C PRO A 275 0.90 -19.73 -0.59
N ASN A 276 0.19 -20.78 -1.01
CA ASN A 276 -1.15 -21.09 -0.48
C ASN A 276 -1.25 -22.52 0.08
N LYS A 277 -0.94 -22.67 1.37
CA LYS A 277 -1.54 -23.70 2.23
C LYS A 277 -1.93 -23.05 3.56
N PRO A 278 -3.21 -23.08 3.97
CA PRO A 278 -3.57 -22.78 5.36
C PRO A 278 -3.09 -23.92 6.26
N TRP A 279 -2.63 -23.58 7.47
CA TRP A 279 -2.32 -24.57 8.50
C TRP A 279 -3.62 -25.06 9.17
N PRO A 280 -3.68 -26.34 9.59
CA PRO A 280 -4.83 -26.89 10.30
C PRO A 280 -4.95 -26.29 11.71
N ALA A 281 -6.19 -26.15 12.20
CA ALA A 281 -6.47 -25.81 13.59
C ALA A 281 -5.98 -26.94 14.50
N TRP A 282 -5.28 -26.59 15.59
CA TRP A 282 -4.74 -27.56 16.55
C TRP A 282 -5.52 -27.59 17.87
N PRO A 283 -5.57 -28.75 18.55
CA PRO A 283 -6.62 -29.10 19.50
C PRO A 283 -6.40 -28.47 20.89
N ALA A 284 -7.50 -28.37 21.64
CA ALA A 284 -7.53 -27.87 23.01
C ALA A 284 -6.61 -28.68 23.95
N PRO A 285 -6.06 -28.04 25.01
CA PRO A 285 -5.12 -28.69 25.93
C PRO A 285 -5.79 -29.81 26.75
N PRO A 286 -5.03 -30.85 27.13
CA PRO A 286 -5.56 -31.94 27.95
C PRO A 286 -5.81 -31.49 29.41
N PRO A 287 -6.78 -32.08 30.12
CA PRO A 287 -7.05 -31.72 31.52
C PRO A 287 -5.95 -32.22 32.47
N SER A 288 -5.73 -31.46 33.53
CA SER A 288 -4.71 -31.68 34.57
C SER A 288 -4.97 -32.95 35.41
N PRO A 289 -3.93 -33.59 35.98
CA PRO A 289 -4.06 -34.87 36.68
C PRO A 289 -4.65 -34.69 38.10
N THR A 290 -5.80 -35.31 38.36
CA THR A 290 -6.37 -35.47 39.71
C THR A 290 -5.99 -36.82 40.35
N SER A 291 -5.44 -36.72 41.55
CA SER A 291 -5.55 -37.60 42.74
C SER A 291 -5.35 -39.12 42.62
N THR A 292 -4.33 -39.59 43.37
CA THR A 292 -4.10 -40.88 44.06
C THR A 292 -5.18 -41.98 44.00
N PRO A 293 -4.80 -43.27 43.85
CA PRO A 293 -5.71 -44.40 44.04
C PRO A 293 -5.67 -44.94 45.49
N ASN A 294 -6.83 -45.37 45.99
CA ASN A 294 -6.98 -46.27 47.15
C ASN A 294 -7.84 -47.49 46.68
N PRO A 295 -7.81 -48.65 47.35
CA PRO A 295 -7.65 -49.94 46.70
C PRO A 295 -8.95 -50.77 46.78
N THR A 296 -8.82 -52.05 46.43
CA THR A 296 -9.78 -53.17 46.63
C THR A 296 -11.02 -53.20 45.76
N THR A 297 -11.05 -54.12 44.79
CA THR A 297 -11.97 -55.27 44.83
C THR A 297 -11.52 -56.39 43.88
N VAL A 298 -11.43 -57.60 44.41
CA VAL A 298 -11.28 -58.87 43.67
C VAL A 298 -12.64 -59.26 43.07
N PRO A 299 -12.66 -60.05 41.98
CA PRO A 299 -13.55 -61.20 42.01
C PRO A 299 -12.87 -62.50 41.52
N ALA A 300 -13.25 -63.59 42.19
CA ALA A 300 -13.18 -64.97 41.73
C ALA A 300 -14.59 -65.38 41.24
N PRO A 301 -14.81 -66.55 40.61
CA PRO A 301 -13.87 -67.64 40.29
C PRO A 301 -13.45 -67.73 38.82
#